data_AF-A0AAX2ZKM2-F1
#
_entry.id   AF-A0AAX2ZKM2-F1
#
_cell.length_a   1.000
_cell.length_b   1.000
_cell.length_c   1.000
_cell.angle_alpha   90.00
_cell.angle_beta   90.00
_cell.angle_gamma   90.00
#
_symmetry.space_group_name_H-M   'P 1'
#
loop_
_entity.id
_entity.type
_entity.pdbx_description
1 polymer ?
#
loop_
_entity_poly.entity_id
_entity_poly.type
_entity_poly.pdbx_seq_one_letter_code
_entity_poly.pdbx_strand_id
1 'polypeptide(L)'
;MEESRFIEMIKRNPSIITTINDPTDEMKLLALERNGLLLKGIKNPTNEMKEVALENNVRAIQYIDEPSEKMMMKAVNEGWSILDYIKKPTDKVIRLAIGKSGWAIQYIKNPSEELQLLAVRKNYDSIKYIQNPSEKVQEESVKISYDALRYIKSPSFNAQLLAVKNNESAVRLMHDINRNKAIEFLKINILVIKHIPRDIQKEINLEDLQDILKEVLSSENVKEKYVRDFLSCTVIDRNSDTYAMDKVLFIYKYGSKKAKKIAVDEKLKIM
;
A
#
# COMPACT_ATOMS: atom_id res chain seq x y z
N MET A 1 -21.99 -55.71 2.97
CA MET A 1 -21.40 -56.10 1.66
C MET A 1 -21.43 -54.93 0.67
N GLU A 2 -22.57 -54.24 0.50
CA GLU A 2 -22.64 -53.05 -0.36
C GLU A 2 -21.89 -51.83 0.20
N GLU A 3 -21.99 -51.56 1.51
CA GLU A 3 -21.26 -50.46 2.15
C GLU A 3 -19.75 -50.58 1.99
N SER A 4 -19.17 -51.75 2.26
CA SER A 4 -17.72 -52.00 2.06
C SER A 4 -17.28 -51.78 0.60
N ARG A 5 -18.14 -52.11 -0.36
CA ARG A 5 -17.91 -51.84 -1.79
C ARG A 5 -17.91 -50.34 -2.08
N PHE A 6 -18.89 -49.60 -1.55
CA PHE A 6 -18.94 -48.14 -1.70
C PHE A 6 -17.74 -47.46 -1.04
N ILE A 7 -17.31 -47.91 0.14
CA ILE A 7 -16.09 -47.43 0.80
C ILE A 7 -14.86 -47.63 -0.10
N GLU A 8 -14.70 -48.80 -0.72
CA GLU A 8 -13.60 -49.04 -1.65
C GLU A 8 -13.67 -48.14 -2.90
N MET A 9 -14.88 -47.93 -3.43
CA MET A 9 -15.11 -47.03 -4.56
C MET A 9 -14.76 -45.58 -4.20
N ILE A 10 -15.15 -45.10 -3.02
CA ILE A 10 -14.83 -43.75 -2.52
C ILE A 10 -13.33 -43.59 -2.33
N LYS A 11 -12.63 -44.61 -1.81
CA LYS A 11 -11.15 -44.59 -1.69
C LYS A 11 -10.46 -44.37 -3.04
N ARG A 12 -11.01 -44.93 -4.12
CA ARG A 12 -10.49 -44.78 -5.49
C ARG A 12 -10.92 -43.45 -6.13
N ASN A 13 -12.18 -43.05 -5.94
CA ASN A 13 -12.75 -41.81 -6.46
C ASN A 13 -13.75 -41.22 -5.46
N PRO A 14 -13.33 -40.23 -4.66
CA PRO A 14 -14.18 -39.61 -3.64
C PRO A 14 -15.45 -38.96 -4.20
N SER A 15 -15.42 -38.51 -5.45
CA SER A 15 -16.55 -37.80 -6.08
C SER A 15 -17.80 -38.68 -6.25
N ILE A 16 -17.65 -40.00 -6.19
CA ILE A 16 -18.77 -40.96 -6.24
C ILE A 16 -19.76 -40.71 -5.11
N ILE A 17 -19.35 -40.09 -3.99
CA ILE A 17 -20.24 -39.72 -2.89
C ILE A 17 -21.46 -38.92 -3.35
N THR A 18 -21.33 -38.14 -4.42
CA THR A 18 -22.42 -37.31 -4.98
C THR A 18 -23.48 -38.10 -5.74
N THR A 19 -23.18 -39.37 -6.07
CA THR A 19 -24.05 -40.27 -6.83
C THR A 19 -24.65 -41.39 -5.97
N ILE A 20 -24.15 -41.57 -4.75
CA ILE A 20 -24.68 -42.56 -3.81
C ILE A 20 -25.99 -42.01 -3.24
N ASN A 21 -27.05 -42.82 -3.30
CA ASN A 21 -28.29 -42.50 -2.63
C ASN A 21 -28.12 -42.74 -1.13
N ASP A 22 -28.42 -41.73 -0.32
CA ASP A 22 -28.35 -41.75 1.14
C ASP A 22 -27.02 -42.31 1.72
N PRO A 23 -25.87 -41.68 1.41
CA PRO A 23 -24.59 -42.16 1.89
C PRO A 23 -24.49 -42.09 3.43
N THR A 24 -23.84 -43.08 4.03
CA THR A 24 -23.59 -43.10 5.48
C THR A 24 -22.60 -42.00 5.87
N ASP A 25 -22.58 -41.65 7.16
CA ASP A 25 -21.66 -40.61 7.65
C ASP A 25 -20.19 -41.02 7.49
N GLU A 26 -19.88 -42.31 7.62
CA GLU A 26 -18.55 -42.86 7.33
C GLU A 26 -18.14 -42.60 5.87
N MET A 27 -19.05 -42.85 4.91
CA MET A 27 -18.80 -42.59 3.50
C MET A 27 -18.56 -41.10 3.21
N LYS A 28 -19.37 -40.23 3.83
CA LYS A 28 -19.23 -38.77 3.69
C LYS A 28 -17.90 -38.29 4.26
N LEU A 29 -17.53 -38.72 5.46
CA LEU A 29 -16.27 -38.35 6.12
C LEU A 29 -15.07 -38.82 5.28
N LEU A 30 -15.06 -40.08 4.85
CA LEU A 30 -14.00 -40.62 3.99
C LEU A 30 -13.85 -39.85 2.67
N ALA A 31 -14.96 -39.42 2.06
CA ALA A 31 -14.91 -38.60 0.85
C ALA A 31 -14.32 -37.20 1.12
N LEU A 32 -14.69 -36.58 2.25
CA LEU A 32 -14.20 -35.25 2.65
C LEU A 32 -12.73 -35.25 3.05
N GLU A 33 -12.24 -36.31 3.72
CA GLU A 33 -10.82 -36.49 4.04
C GLU A 33 -9.94 -36.46 2.79
N ARG A 34 -10.48 -36.95 1.66
CA ARG A 34 -9.78 -36.97 0.38
C ARG A 34 -9.99 -35.71 -0.45
N ASN A 35 -11.18 -35.11 -0.38
CA ASN A 35 -11.51 -33.87 -1.08
C ASN A 35 -12.58 -33.07 -0.32
N GLY A 36 -12.15 -32.08 0.45
CA GLY A 36 -13.02 -31.24 1.27
C GLY A 36 -14.01 -30.41 0.46
N LEU A 37 -13.76 -30.18 -0.84
CA LEU A 37 -14.69 -29.44 -1.71
C LEU A 37 -15.96 -30.23 -2.03
N LEU A 38 -15.99 -31.54 -1.74
CA LEU A 38 -17.21 -32.36 -1.87
C LEU A 38 -18.28 -31.98 -0.85
N LEU A 39 -17.94 -31.16 0.16
CA LEU A 39 -18.90 -30.60 1.12
C LEU A 39 -20.08 -29.91 0.42
N LYS A 40 -19.84 -29.31 -0.76
CA LYS A 40 -20.89 -28.69 -1.59
C LYS A 40 -22.07 -29.61 -1.94
N GLY A 41 -21.83 -30.93 -1.98
CA GLY A 41 -22.82 -31.95 -2.33
C GLY A 41 -23.45 -32.64 -1.13
N ILE A 42 -23.00 -32.34 0.10
CA ILE A 42 -23.50 -32.96 1.32
C ILE A 42 -24.58 -32.07 1.91
N LYS A 43 -25.79 -32.62 2.02
CA LYS A 43 -26.91 -31.93 2.67
C LYS A 43 -26.77 -32.04 4.19
N ASN A 44 -27.00 -30.91 4.89
CA ASN A 44 -26.96 -30.81 6.35
C ASN A 44 -25.69 -31.44 6.99
N PRO A 45 -24.47 -31.02 6.59
CA PRO A 45 -23.24 -31.62 7.11
C PRO A 45 -23.11 -31.40 8.62
N THR A 46 -22.62 -32.42 9.32
CA THR A 46 -22.29 -32.34 10.74
C THR A 46 -21.11 -31.39 10.97
N ASN A 47 -20.88 -30.98 12.23
CA ASN A 47 -19.71 -30.14 12.54
C ASN A 47 -18.40 -30.86 12.25
N GLU A 48 -18.32 -32.16 12.51
CA GLU A 48 -17.17 -33.00 12.16
C GLU A 48 -16.90 -32.99 10.66
N MET A 49 -17.93 -33.19 9.82
CA MET A 49 -17.78 -33.11 8.37
C MET A 49 -17.26 -31.74 7.91
N LYS A 50 -17.76 -30.65 8.50
CA LYS A 50 -17.26 -29.30 8.20
C LYS A 50 -15.79 -29.16 8.58
N GLU A 51 -15.37 -29.67 9.74
CA GLU A 51 -13.99 -29.60 10.21
C GLU A 51 -13.05 -30.42 9.32
N VAL A 52 -13.39 -31.68 9.02
CA VAL A 52 -12.63 -32.54 8.11
C VAL A 52 -12.50 -31.91 6.71
N ALA A 53 -13.58 -31.32 6.20
CA ALA A 53 -13.55 -30.63 4.91
C ALA A 53 -12.57 -29.44 4.91
N LEU A 54 -12.56 -28.65 6.00
CA LEU A 54 -11.66 -27.50 6.14
C LEU A 54 -10.21 -27.92 6.38
N GLU A 55 -9.96 -29.05 7.02
CA GLU A 55 -8.63 -29.64 7.21
C GLU A 55 -8.03 -30.11 5.88
N ASN A 56 -8.85 -30.70 5.02
CA ASN A 56 -8.41 -31.04 3.68
C ASN A 56 -8.24 -29.80 2.78
N ASN A 57 -9.21 -28.89 2.77
CA ASN A 57 -9.18 -27.70 1.92
C ASN A 57 -9.98 -26.54 2.53
N VAL A 58 -9.28 -25.50 2.99
CA VAL A 58 -9.90 -24.30 3.59
C VAL A 58 -10.90 -23.57 2.69
N ARG A 59 -10.83 -23.73 1.36
CA ARG A 59 -11.85 -23.18 0.43
C ARG A 59 -13.21 -23.86 0.58
N ALA A 60 -13.30 -25.00 1.25
CA ALA A 60 -14.57 -25.65 1.58
C ALA A 60 -15.46 -24.76 2.46
N ILE A 61 -14.90 -23.72 3.12
CA ILE A 61 -15.66 -22.76 3.92
C ILE A 61 -16.79 -22.09 3.15
N GLN A 62 -16.66 -21.94 1.82
CA GLN A 62 -17.69 -21.36 0.96
C GLN A 62 -19.00 -22.18 0.93
N TYR A 63 -18.92 -23.46 1.29
CA TYR A 63 -20.04 -24.41 1.34
C TYR A 63 -20.62 -24.59 2.74
N ILE A 64 -20.19 -23.76 3.71
CA ILE A 64 -20.73 -23.72 5.06
C ILE A 64 -21.61 -22.47 5.16
N ASP A 65 -22.92 -22.62 5.40
CA ASP A 65 -23.83 -21.47 5.41
C ASP A 65 -23.60 -20.52 6.60
N GLU A 66 -23.12 -21.05 7.72
CA GLU A 66 -22.80 -20.29 8.93
C GLU A 66 -21.55 -20.88 9.62
N PRO A 67 -20.33 -20.63 9.11
CA PRO A 67 -19.11 -21.12 9.73
C PRO A 67 -18.90 -20.42 11.08
N SER A 68 -18.44 -21.15 12.09
CA SER A 68 -18.09 -20.56 13.38
C SER A 68 -16.90 -19.58 13.23
N GLU A 69 -16.76 -18.62 14.15
CA GLU A 69 -15.59 -17.72 14.17
C GLU A 69 -14.28 -18.51 14.19
N LYS A 70 -14.22 -19.65 14.91
CA LYS A 70 -13.05 -20.55 14.92
C LYS A 70 -12.73 -21.11 13.54
N MET A 71 -13.74 -21.56 12.79
CA MET A 71 -13.57 -22.06 11.42
C MET A 71 -13.08 -20.97 10.48
N MET A 72 -13.69 -19.78 10.55
CA MET A 72 -13.28 -18.62 9.75
C MET A 72 -11.83 -18.20 10.03
N MET A 73 -11.46 -18.13 11.31
CA MET A 73 -10.11 -17.78 11.74
C MET A 73 -9.07 -18.83 11.30
N LYS A 74 -9.39 -20.14 11.41
CA LYS A 74 -8.53 -21.22 10.90
C LYS A 74 -8.32 -21.06 9.39
N ALA A 75 -9.38 -20.85 8.63
CA ALA A 75 -9.32 -20.71 7.18
C ALA A 75 -8.50 -19.49 6.72
N VAL A 76 -8.69 -18.33 7.38
CA VAL A 76 -7.91 -17.10 7.09
C VAL A 76 -6.45 -17.22 7.52
N ASN A 77 -6.15 -18.01 8.56
CA ASN A 77 -4.77 -18.24 8.99
C ASN A 77 -3.93 -18.96 7.94
N GLU A 78 -4.54 -19.91 7.22
CA GLU A 78 -3.92 -20.63 6.09
C GLU A 78 -3.79 -19.73 4.85
N GLY A 79 -4.75 -18.84 4.60
CA GLY A 79 -4.67 -17.89 3.51
C GLY A 79 -5.59 -16.69 3.69
N TRP A 80 -5.01 -15.47 3.69
CA TRP A 80 -5.78 -14.22 3.85
C TRP A 80 -6.83 -14.03 2.74
N SER A 81 -6.58 -14.56 1.54
CA SER A 81 -7.51 -14.48 0.41
C SER A 81 -8.74 -15.36 0.58
N ILE A 82 -8.75 -16.25 1.57
CA ILE A 82 -9.94 -17.03 1.92
C ILE A 82 -11.08 -16.12 2.42
N LEU A 83 -10.76 -14.90 2.87
CA LEU A 83 -11.76 -13.91 3.25
C LEU A 83 -12.85 -13.71 2.17
N ASP A 84 -12.49 -13.79 0.89
CA ASP A 84 -13.44 -13.67 -0.24
C ASP A 84 -14.55 -14.73 -0.23
N TYR A 85 -14.25 -15.92 0.31
CA TYR A 85 -15.19 -17.04 0.36
C TYR A 85 -16.09 -17.01 1.61
N ILE A 86 -15.86 -16.08 2.54
CA ILE A 86 -16.62 -15.98 3.79
C ILE A 86 -17.75 -14.97 3.61
N LYS A 87 -19.00 -15.44 3.61
CA LYS A 87 -20.18 -14.59 3.35
C LYS A 87 -20.40 -13.49 4.40
N LYS A 88 -20.11 -13.78 5.67
CA LYS A 88 -20.36 -12.89 6.83
C LYS A 88 -19.18 -12.95 7.82
N PRO A 89 -17.99 -12.44 7.46
CA PRO A 89 -16.83 -12.49 8.35
C PRO A 89 -17.06 -11.56 9.55
N THR A 90 -16.59 -11.97 10.73
CA THR A 90 -16.59 -11.08 11.91
C THR A 90 -15.47 -10.05 11.79
N ASP A 91 -15.55 -8.97 12.56
CA ASP A 91 -14.48 -7.96 12.63
C ASP A 91 -13.12 -8.56 13.00
N LYS A 92 -13.09 -9.58 13.85
CA LYS A 92 -11.84 -10.28 14.20
C LYS A 92 -11.26 -11.03 13.01
N VAL A 93 -12.09 -11.71 12.23
CA VAL A 93 -11.68 -12.43 11.00
C VAL A 93 -11.16 -11.44 9.96
N ILE A 94 -11.86 -10.33 9.76
CA ILE A 94 -11.44 -9.23 8.88
C ILE A 94 -10.06 -8.69 9.29
N ARG A 95 -9.90 -8.32 10.57
CA ARG A 95 -8.63 -7.77 11.08
C ARG A 95 -7.49 -8.77 11.00
N LEU A 96 -7.76 -10.06 11.23
CA LEU A 96 -6.77 -11.13 11.03
C LEU A 96 -6.32 -11.18 9.57
N ALA A 97 -7.26 -11.16 8.62
CA ALA A 97 -6.95 -11.21 7.19
C ALA A 97 -6.09 -10.02 6.75
N ILE A 98 -6.47 -8.79 7.16
CA ILE A 98 -5.69 -7.58 6.88
C ILE A 98 -4.31 -7.65 7.56
N GLY A 99 -4.24 -8.13 8.80
CA GLY A 99 -2.99 -8.31 9.53
C GLY A 99 -2.01 -9.28 8.85
N LYS A 100 -2.54 -10.28 8.14
CA LYS A 100 -1.77 -11.20 7.29
C LYS A 100 -1.34 -10.53 5.98
N SER A 101 -2.25 -9.83 5.30
CA SER A 101 -1.96 -9.01 4.10
C SER A 101 -2.94 -7.85 3.98
N GLY A 102 -2.40 -6.63 3.80
CA GLY A 102 -3.20 -5.43 3.59
C GLY A 102 -4.08 -5.52 2.34
N TRP A 103 -3.72 -6.35 1.36
CA TRP A 103 -4.54 -6.59 0.18
C TRP A 103 -5.87 -7.30 0.46
N ALA A 104 -6.05 -7.89 1.64
CA ALA A 104 -7.34 -8.46 2.04
C ALA A 104 -8.47 -7.42 2.07
N ILE A 105 -8.14 -6.13 2.17
CA ILE A 105 -9.10 -5.02 2.12
C ILE A 105 -9.97 -5.05 0.86
N GLN A 106 -9.49 -5.65 -0.23
CA GLN A 106 -10.24 -5.75 -1.49
C GLN A 106 -11.53 -6.58 -1.39
N TYR A 107 -11.62 -7.47 -0.39
CA TYR A 107 -12.78 -8.33 -0.15
C TYR A 107 -13.77 -7.73 0.86
N ILE A 108 -13.50 -6.53 1.36
CA ILE A 108 -14.32 -5.86 2.38
C ILE A 108 -15.12 -4.76 1.71
N LYS A 109 -16.45 -4.86 1.77
CA LYS A 109 -17.33 -3.81 1.27
C LYS A 109 -17.34 -2.64 2.25
N ASN A 110 -17.10 -1.43 1.73
CA ASN A 110 -17.12 -0.18 2.49
C ASN A 110 -16.29 -0.24 3.79
N PRO A 111 -14.98 -0.53 3.73
CA PRO A 111 -14.16 -0.67 4.92
C PRO A 111 -14.09 0.65 5.70
N SER A 112 -14.14 0.58 7.03
CA SER A 112 -13.95 1.75 7.89
C SER A 112 -12.55 2.36 7.69
N GLU A 113 -12.39 3.66 7.99
CA GLU A 113 -11.08 4.31 7.93
C GLU A 113 -10.02 3.56 8.76
N GLU A 114 -10.41 2.96 9.89
CA GLU A 114 -9.50 2.16 10.70
C GLU A 114 -8.97 0.92 9.97
N LEU A 115 -9.84 0.19 9.27
CA LEU A 115 -9.44 -0.97 8.46
C LEU A 115 -8.60 -0.55 7.26
N GLN A 116 -8.93 0.59 6.64
CA GLN A 116 -8.14 1.19 5.57
C GLN A 116 -6.72 1.52 6.05
N LEU A 117 -6.59 2.17 7.21
CA LEU A 117 -5.29 2.47 7.83
C LEU A 117 -4.51 1.21 8.16
N LEU A 118 -5.17 0.18 8.71
CA LEU A 118 -4.54 -1.11 8.99
C LEU A 118 -4.00 -1.76 7.70
N ALA A 119 -4.77 -1.69 6.61
CA ALA A 119 -4.39 -2.25 5.32
C ALA A 119 -3.17 -1.54 4.72
N VAL A 120 -3.19 -0.21 4.64
CA VAL A 120 -2.07 0.55 4.04
C VAL A 120 -0.80 0.47 4.88
N ARG A 121 -0.91 0.37 6.21
CA ARG A 121 0.24 0.11 7.08
C ARG A 121 0.88 -1.25 6.83
N LYS A 122 0.08 -2.26 6.48
CA LYS A 122 0.58 -3.59 6.18
C LYS A 122 1.18 -3.66 4.77
N ASN A 123 0.49 -3.10 3.78
CA ASN A 123 0.90 -3.01 2.40
C ASN A 123 0.48 -1.66 1.84
N TYR A 124 1.42 -0.72 1.67
CA TYR A 124 1.09 0.65 1.23
C TYR A 124 0.25 0.65 -0.06
N ASP A 125 0.56 -0.25 -1.00
CA ASP A 125 -0.10 -0.36 -2.29
C ASP A 125 -1.51 -0.95 -2.22
N SER A 126 -1.96 -1.44 -1.05
CA SER A 126 -3.35 -1.84 -0.82
C SER A 126 -4.34 -0.68 -0.98
N ILE A 127 -3.86 0.57 -0.93
CA ILE A 127 -4.65 1.76 -1.24
C ILE A 127 -5.31 1.70 -2.63
N LYS A 128 -4.75 0.94 -3.57
CA LYS A 128 -5.36 0.71 -4.91
C LYS A 128 -6.73 0.03 -4.86
N TYR A 129 -7.04 -0.66 -3.76
CA TYR A 129 -8.33 -1.33 -3.54
C TYR A 129 -9.30 -0.52 -2.68
N ILE A 130 -8.88 0.66 -2.21
CA ILE A 130 -9.69 1.53 -1.35
C ILE A 130 -10.36 2.59 -2.23
N GLN A 131 -11.68 2.60 -2.23
CA GLN A 131 -12.44 3.63 -2.94
C GLN A 131 -12.47 4.92 -2.13
N ASN A 132 -12.09 6.04 -2.75
CA ASN A 132 -12.06 7.38 -2.15
C ASN A 132 -11.38 7.41 -0.76
N PRO A 133 -10.10 6.98 -0.64
CA PRO A 133 -9.40 6.97 0.64
C PRO A 133 -9.35 8.38 1.22
N SER A 134 -9.55 8.52 2.54
CA SER A 134 -9.39 9.80 3.22
C SER A 134 -7.95 10.31 3.09
N GLU A 135 -7.76 11.63 3.23
CA GLU A 135 -6.42 12.24 3.22
C GLU A 135 -5.46 11.54 4.19
N LYS A 136 -5.93 11.16 5.38
CA LYS A 136 -5.14 10.44 6.37
C LYS A 136 -4.66 9.07 5.86
N VAL A 137 -5.51 8.32 5.17
CA VAL A 137 -5.16 7.02 4.56
C VAL A 137 -4.15 7.21 3.42
N GLN A 138 -4.34 8.24 2.61
CA GLN A 138 -3.41 8.60 1.53
C GLN A 138 -2.02 8.94 2.07
N GLU A 139 -1.95 9.82 3.08
CA GLU A 139 -0.70 10.18 3.73
C GLU A 139 0.00 8.99 4.38
N GLU A 140 -0.75 8.10 5.03
CA GLU A 140 -0.18 6.90 5.67
C GLU A 140 0.49 5.99 4.63
N SER A 141 -0.16 5.78 3.48
CA SER A 141 0.40 5.01 2.37
C SER A 141 1.65 5.69 1.79
N VAL A 142 1.60 7.00 1.55
CA VAL A 142 2.71 7.79 1.00
C VAL A 142 3.91 7.89 1.95
N LYS A 143 3.67 7.94 3.28
CA LYS A 143 4.72 7.90 4.31
C LYS A 143 5.58 6.65 4.18
N ILE A 144 4.96 5.51 3.84
CA ILE A 144 5.63 4.23 3.68
C ILE A 144 6.35 4.16 2.34
N SER A 145 5.69 4.59 1.26
CA SER A 145 6.32 4.69 -0.06
C SER A 145 5.66 5.79 -0.88
N TYR A 146 6.46 6.71 -1.43
CA TYR A 146 5.95 7.77 -2.32
C TYR A 146 5.30 7.21 -3.59
N ASP A 147 5.66 5.98 -4.01
CA ASP A 147 5.06 5.27 -5.15
C ASP A 147 3.56 4.99 -4.93
N ALA A 148 3.08 5.02 -3.69
CA ALA A 148 1.65 4.97 -3.37
C ALA A 148 0.82 5.95 -4.19
N LEU A 149 1.40 7.12 -4.50
CA LEU A 149 0.73 8.19 -5.23
C LEU A 149 0.19 7.73 -6.59
N ARG A 150 0.85 6.76 -7.24
CA ARG A 150 0.42 6.14 -8.50
C ARG A 150 -0.98 5.51 -8.42
N TYR A 151 -1.38 5.04 -7.24
CA TYR A 151 -2.64 4.32 -7.03
C TYR A 151 -3.77 5.22 -6.52
N ILE A 152 -3.49 6.49 -6.22
CA ILE A 152 -4.46 7.42 -5.67
C ILE A 152 -5.03 8.25 -6.81
N LYS A 153 -6.32 8.08 -7.11
CA LYS A 153 -6.99 8.78 -8.20
C LYS A 153 -7.00 10.31 -8.03
N SER A 154 -7.22 10.77 -6.81
CA SER A 154 -7.29 12.19 -6.45
C SER A 154 -6.46 12.44 -5.18
N PRO A 155 -5.13 12.52 -5.29
CA PRO A 155 -4.27 12.66 -4.13
C PRO A 155 -4.43 14.04 -3.50
N SER A 156 -4.58 14.09 -2.17
CA SER A 156 -4.62 15.34 -1.42
C SER A 156 -3.32 16.11 -1.60
N PHE A 157 -3.37 17.43 -1.45
CA PHE A 157 -2.17 18.24 -1.58
C PHE A 157 -1.12 17.89 -0.51
N ASN A 158 -1.55 17.55 0.72
CA ASN A 158 -0.61 17.09 1.76
C ASN A 158 0.03 15.75 1.40
N ALA A 159 -0.73 14.81 0.82
CA ALA A 159 -0.16 13.55 0.32
C ALA A 159 0.88 13.82 -0.80
N GLN A 160 0.63 14.77 -1.70
CA GLN A 160 1.59 15.18 -2.73
C GLN A 160 2.87 15.79 -2.12
N LEU A 161 2.74 16.73 -1.18
CA LEU A 161 3.87 17.35 -0.47
C LEU A 161 4.72 16.32 0.27
N LEU A 162 4.08 15.37 0.92
CA LEU A 162 4.74 14.30 1.65
C LEU A 162 5.49 13.34 0.71
N ALA A 163 4.91 13.02 -0.45
CA ALA A 163 5.56 12.21 -1.47
C ALA A 163 6.84 12.90 -1.97
N VAL A 164 6.75 14.20 -2.27
CA VAL A 164 7.88 15.03 -2.73
C VAL A 164 8.98 15.16 -1.67
N LYS A 165 8.59 15.31 -0.41
CA LYS A 165 9.52 15.34 0.72
C LYS A 165 10.33 14.05 0.82
N ASN A 166 9.70 12.91 0.56
CA ASN A 166 10.34 11.61 0.59
C ASN A 166 11.19 11.34 -0.66
N ASN A 167 10.72 11.77 -1.84
CA ASN A 167 11.43 11.61 -3.12
C ASN A 167 11.01 12.68 -4.13
N GLU A 168 11.97 13.40 -4.69
CA GLU A 168 11.75 14.43 -5.71
C GLU A 168 11.09 13.90 -6.98
N SER A 169 11.30 12.62 -7.31
CA SER A 169 10.72 11.98 -8.49
C SER A 169 9.22 11.76 -8.36
N ALA A 170 8.65 11.89 -7.16
CA ALA A 170 7.21 11.77 -6.93
C ALA A 170 6.38 12.73 -7.81
N VAL A 171 6.95 13.87 -8.19
CA VAL A 171 6.32 14.83 -9.11
C VAL A 171 5.93 14.18 -10.44
N ARG A 172 6.70 13.19 -10.92
CA ARG A 172 6.39 12.47 -12.17
C ARG A 172 5.11 11.65 -12.11
N LEU A 173 4.60 11.36 -10.91
CA LEU A 173 3.36 10.63 -10.69
C LEU A 173 2.14 11.55 -10.61
N MET A 174 2.33 12.87 -10.67
CA MET A 174 1.26 13.86 -10.55
C MET A 174 0.83 14.35 -11.93
N HIS A 175 -0.47 14.30 -12.23
CA HIS A 175 -1.01 14.71 -13.53
C HIS A 175 -1.50 16.17 -13.54
N ASP A 176 -1.68 16.79 -12.38
CA ASP A 176 -2.27 18.11 -12.20
C ASP A 176 -1.28 19.14 -11.61
N ILE A 177 0.00 19.03 -12.00
CA ILE A 177 1.02 20.00 -11.60
C ILE A 177 0.84 21.33 -12.34
N ASN A 178 0.99 22.42 -11.59
CA ASN A 178 0.99 23.79 -12.10
C ASN A 178 2.10 24.59 -11.38
N ARG A 179 2.32 25.84 -11.82
CA ARG A 179 3.33 26.73 -11.24
C ARG A 179 3.26 26.83 -9.71
N ASN A 180 2.06 27.05 -9.16
CA ASN A 180 1.88 27.24 -7.71
C ASN A 180 2.28 25.98 -6.93
N LYS A 181 1.85 24.80 -7.38
CA LYS A 181 2.27 23.53 -6.75
C LYS A 181 3.76 23.30 -6.89
N ALA A 182 4.34 23.59 -8.06
CA ALA A 182 5.76 23.44 -8.31
C ALA A 182 6.61 24.31 -7.36
N ILE A 183 6.18 25.55 -7.09
CA ILE A 183 6.81 26.43 -6.11
C ILE A 183 6.80 25.79 -4.71
N GLU A 184 5.65 25.31 -4.25
CA GLU A 184 5.54 24.65 -2.95
C GLU A 184 6.38 23.36 -2.88
N PHE A 185 6.45 22.58 -3.96
CA PHE A 185 7.31 21.40 -4.03
C PHE A 185 8.79 21.75 -3.98
N LEU A 186 9.22 22.82 -4.64
CA LEU A 186 10.60 23.31 -4.59
C LEU A 186 10.99 23.75 -3.18
N LYS A 187 10.07 24.39 -2.42
CA LYS A 187 10.30 24.75 -1.02
C LYS A 187 10.54 23.53 -0.12
N ILE A 188 9.89 22.40 -0.44
CA ILE A 188 10.00 21.15 0.32
C ILE A 188 11.24 20.35 -0.07
N ASN A 189 11.52 20.24 -1.38
CA ASN A 189 12.63 19.48 -1.93
C ASN A 189 13.14 20.15 -3.22
N ILE A 190 14.27 20.84 -3.11
CA ILE A 190 14.87 21.59 -4.23
C ILE A 190 15.23 20.71 -5.44
N LEU A 191 15.47 19.40 -5.25
CA LEU A 191 15.79 18.48 -6.35
C LEU A 191 14.60 18.23 -7.28
N VAL A 192 13.39 18.59 -6.86
CA VAL A 192 12.18 18.59 -7.72
C VAL A 192 12.40 19.35 -9.01
N ILE A 193 13.27 20.36 -9.04
CA ILE A 193 13.59 21.13 -10.25
C ILE A 193 14.05 20.25 -11.43
N LYS A 194 14.58 19.05 -11.17
CA LYS A 194 14.98 18.05 -12.18
C LYS A 194 13.80 17.27 -12.78
N HIS A 195 12.63 17.33 -12.15
CA HIS A 195 11.47 16.49 -12.42
C HIS A 195 10.22 17.29 -12.82
N ILE A 196 10.23 18.61 -12.66
CA ILE A 196 9.15 19.50 -13.11
C ILE A 196 9.04 19.41 -14.65
N PRO A 197 7.81 19.28 -15.21
CA PRO A 197 7.59 19.36 -16.65
C PRO A 197 8.16 20.64 -17.26
N ARG A 198 8.75 20.56 -18.46
CA ARG A 198 9.47 21.68 -19.09
C ARG A 198 8.61 22.93 -19.32
N ASP A 199 7.34 22.75 -19.60
CA ASP A 199 6.35 23.82 -19.73
C ASP A 199 6.20 24.60 -18.42
N ILE A 200 5.98 23.90 -17.30
CA ILE A 200 5.89 24.52 -15.98
C ILE A 200 7.23 25.11 -15.53
N GLN A 201 8.35 24.46 -15.83
CA GLN A 201 9.68 24.95 -15.48
C GLN A 201 9.99 26.31 -16.13
N LYS A 202 9.54 26.54 -17.37
CA LYS A 202 9.71 27.84 -18.06
C LYS A 202 8.92 28.97 -17.40
N GLU A 203 7.88 28.66 -16.64
CA GLU A 203 7.10 29.64 -15.88
C GLU A 203 7.77 30.04 -14.55
N ILE A 204 8.87 29.38 -14.17
CA ILE A 204 9.65 29.66 -12.95
C ILE A 204 10.99 30.25 -13.39
N ASN A 205 11.08 31.58 -13.33
CA ASN A 205 12.31 32.29 -13.71
C ASN A 205 13.35 32.22 -12.58
N LEU A 206 14.54 32.79 -12.82
CA LEU A 206 15.63 32.80 -11.84
C LEU A 206 15.29 33.61 -10.59
N GLU A 207 14.54 34.71 -10.71
CA GLU A 207 14.14 35.56 -9.58
C GLU A 207 13.16 34.80 -8.66
N ASP A 208 12.16 34.14 -9.25
CA ASP A 208 11.23 33.26 -8.52
C ASP A 208 11.99 32.20 -7.72
N LEU A 209 12.95 31.52 -8.36
CA LEU A 209 13.76 30.50 -7.70
C LEU A 209 14.61 31.09 -6.57
N GLN A 210 15.19 32.27 -6.78
CA GLN A 210 15.94 32.96 -5.73
C GLN A 210 15.05 33.31 -4.55
N ASP A 211 13.82 33.75 -4.77
CA ASP A 211 12.90 34.11 -3.69
C ASP A 211 12.47 32.88 -2.89
N ILE A 212 12.17 31.76 -3.56
CA ILE A 212 11.95 30.45 -2.93
C ILE A 212 13.15 30.06 -2.05
N LEU A 213 14.36 30.15 -2.60
CA LEU A 213 15.58 29.78 -1.88
C LEU A 213 15.85 30.71 -0.69
N LYS A 214 15.61 32.02 -0.82
CA LYS A 214 15.70 32.97 0.31
C LYS A 214 14.72 32.60 1.41
N GLU A 215 13.47 32.32 1.07
CA GLU A 215 12.43 31.93 2.03
C GLU A 215 12.87 30.71 2.84
N VAL A 216 13.35 29.65 2.17
CA VAL A 216 13.73 28.40 2.84
C VAL A 216 15.07 28.52 3.59
N LEU A 217 16.11 29.06 2.94
CA LEU A 217 17.47 29.07 3.48
C LEU A 217 17.67 30.12 4.59
N SER A 218 16.88 31.19 4.62
CA SER A 218 16.94 32.20 5.68
C SER A 218 16.35 31.72 7.01
N SER A 219 15.59 30.62 6.99
CA SER A 219 15.03 30.01 8.20
C SER A 219 16.11 29.35 9.06
N GLU A 220 16.14 29.63 10.38
CA GLU A 220 16.99 28.89 11.33
C GLU A 220 16.54 27.43 11.52
N ASN A 221 15.29 27.12 11.14
CA ASN A 221 14.74 25.76 11.16
C ASN A 221 14.99 24.99 9.86
N VAL A 222 15.74 25.55 8.91
CA VAL A 222 16.08 24.91 7.64
C VAL A 222 16.60 23.48 7.87
N LYS A 223 16.13 22.53 7.06
CA LYS A 223 16.56 21.14 7.14
C LYS A 223 17.94 21.01 6.51
N GLU A 224 18.83 20.33 7.19
CA GLU A 224 20.20 20.13 6.70
C GLU A 224 20.22 19.43 5.33
N LYS A 225 19.36 18.41 5.15
CA LYS A 225 19.16 17.75 3.86
C LYS A 225 18.87 18.75 2.74
N TYR A 226 17.98 19.73 2.96
CA TYR A 226 17.63 20.72 1.94
C TYR A 226 18.84 21.55 1.51
N VAL A 227 19.67 22.01 2.46
CA VAL A 227 20.87 22.79 2.17
C VAL A 227 21.87 21.97 1.34
N ARG A 228 22.09 20.72 1.73
CA ARG A 228 22.98 19.78 1.02
C ARG A 228 22.46 19.45 -0.39
N ASP A 229 21.16 19.21 -0.52
CA ASP A 229 20.48 18.96 -1.80
C ASP A 229 20.59 20.18 -2.72
N PHE A 230 20.45 21.40 -2.18
CA PHE A 230 20.63 22.62 -2.95
C PHE A 230 22.07 22.75 -3.45
N LEU A 231 23.06 22.59 -2.56
CA LEU A 231 24.48 22.65 -2.91
C LEU A 231 24.87 21.60 -3.96
N SER A 232 24.31 20.40 -3.91
CA SER A 232 24.57 19.32 -4.87
C SER A 232 23.70 19.37 -6.13
N CYS A 233 22.69 20.23 -6.18
CA CYS A 233 21.80 20.33 -7.33
C CYS A 233 22.55 20.86 -8.56
N THR A 234 22.68 20.03 -9.60
CA THR A 234 23.41 20.36 -10.84
C THR A 234 22.63 21.25 -11.80
N VAL A 235 21.31 21.34 -11.65
CA VAL A 235 20.46 22.23 -12.46
C VAL A 235 20.69 23.70 -12.09
N ILE A 236 21.07 23.94 -10.83
CA ILE A 236 21.38 25.26 -10.29
C ILE A 236 22.89 25.32 -10.09
N ASP A 237 23.58 25.96 -11.03
CA ASP A 237 25.03 26.02 -11.05
C ASP A 237 25.49 27.31 -11.73
N ARG A 238 26.73 27.74 -11.50
CA ARG A 238 27.29 28.94 -12.13
C ARG A 238 27.28 28.85 -13.66
N ASN A 239 27.39 27.64 -14.20
CA ASN A 239 27.42 27.38 -15.64
C ASN A 239 26.07 26.94 -16.20
N SER A 240 24.98 27.03 -15.43
CA SER A 240 23.63 26.67 -15.89
C SER A 240 23.07 27.76 -16.81
N ASP A 241 22.58 27.38 -17.99
CA ASP A 241 21.95 28.31 -18.94
C ASP A 241 20.66 28.94 -18.40
N THR A 242 19.94 28.22 -17.54
CA THR A 242 18.63 28.66 -17.01
C THR A 242 18.74 29.23 -15.60
N TYR A 243 19.54 28.59 -14.74
CA TYR A 243 19.61 28.94 -13.32
C TYR A 243 21.05 29.19 -12.88
N ALA A 244 21.70 30.15 -13.54
CA ALA A 244 23.06 30.59 -13.23
C ALA A 244 23.17 31.15 -11.81
N MET A 245 23.86 30.45 -10.90
CA MET A 245 23.98 30.90 -9.51
C MET A 245 25.24 30.39 -8.80
N ASP A 246 25.91 31.28 -8.07
CA ASP A 246 26.88 30.92 -7.04
C ASP A 246 26.17 30.54 -5.73
N LYS A 247 25.94 29.24 -5.54
CA LYS A 247 25.20 28.71 -4.39
C LYS A 247 25.84 29.04 -3.04
N VAL A 248 27.17 29.05 -2.95
CA VAL A 248 27.88 29.33 -1.69
C VAL A 248 27.74 30.80 -1.32
N LEU A 249 27.98 31.69 -2.29
CA LEU A 249 27.79 33.13 -2.08
C LEU A 249 26.33 33.48 -1.76
N PHE A 250 25.39 32.79 -2.41
CA PHE A 250 23.96 32.96 -2.15
C PHE A 250 23.60 32.62 -0.70
N ILE A 251 24.05 31.47 -0.18
CA ILE A 251 23.85 31.09 1.22
C ILE A 251 24.55 32.08 2.17
N TYR A 252 25.75 32.53 1.81
CA TYR A 252 26.46 33.53 2.60
C TYR A 252 25.67 34.85 2.73
N LYS A 253 25.02 35.29 1.65
CA LYS A 253 24.25 36.54 1.64
C LYS A 253 22.89 36.41 2.33
N TYR A 254 22.14 35.35 2.05
CA TYR A 254 20.72 35.24 2.43
C TYR A 254 20.40 34.10 3.40
N GLY A 255 21.31 33.15 3.59
CA GLY A 255 21.09 31.99 4.46
C GLY A 255 21.15 32.33 5.95
N SER A 256 20.46 31.52 6.74
CA SER A 256 20.53 31.49 8.20
C SER A 256 21.91 31.11 8.71
N LYS A 257 22.18 31.32 10.01
CA LYS A 257 23.46 30.88 10.62
C LYS A 257 23.65 29.38 10.42
N LYS A 258 22.57 28.61 10.57
CA LYS A 258 22.56 27.16 10.33
C LYS A 258 22.91 26.81 8.89
N ALA A 259 22.27 27.45 7.90
CA ALA A 259 22.55 27.19 6.48
C ALA A 259 24.01 27.49 6.12
N LYS A 260 24.54 28.61 6.62
CA LYS A 260 25.95 29.01 6.43
C LYS A 260 26.93 27.98 6.98
N LYS A 261 26.69 27.50 8.20
CA LYS A 261 27.52 26.46 8.81
C LYS A 261 27.58 25.20 7.94
N ILE A 262 26.41 24.70 7.52
CA ILE A 262 26.32 23.50 6.68
C ILE A 262 27.07 23.71 5.34
N ALA A 263 26.91 24.88 4.71
CA ALA A 263 27.59 25.17 3.45
C ALA A 263 29.12 25.22 3.58
N VAL A 264 29.64 25.75 4.70
CA VAL A 264 31.07 25.72 5.00
C VAL A 264 31.54 24.27 5.20
N ASP A 265 30.82 23.49 6.00
CA ASP A 265 31.15 22.08 6.27
C ASP A 265 31.23 21.25 4.97
N GLU A 266 30.31 21.48 4.02
CA GLU A 266 30.33 20.80 2.72
C GLU A 266 31.49 21.25 1.83
N LYS A 267 31.84 22.54 1.85
CA LYS A 267 32.98 23.04 1.08
C LYS A 267 34.31 22.48 1.57
N LEU A 268 34.47 22.32 2.89
CA LEU A 268 35.68 21.74 3.50
C LEU A 268 35.91 20.28 3.11
N LYS A 269 34.88 19.52 2.73
CA LYS A 269 35.01 18.11 2.31
C LYS A 269 35.58 17.93 0.89
N ILE A 270 35.51 18.98 0.08
CA ILE A 270 35.88 18.95 -1.34
C ILE A 270 37.29 19.53 -1.55
N MET A 271 37.84 20.19 -0.52
CA MET A 271 39.23 20.68 -0.47
C MET A 271 40.17 19.64 0.10
#